data_AF-A0A7W0SXT8-F1
#
_entry.id   AF-A0A7W0SXT8-F1
#
_cell.length_a   1.000
_cell.length_b   1.000
_cell.length_c   1.000
_cell.angle_alpha   90.00
_cell.angle_beta   90.00
_cell.angle_gamma   90.00
#
_symmetry.space_group_name_H-M   'P 1'
#
loop_
_entity.id
_entity.type
_entity.pdbx_description
1 polymer ?
#
loop_
_entity_poly.entity_id
_entity_poly.type
_entity_poly.pdbx_seq_one_letter_code
_entity_poly.pdbx_strand_id
1 'polypeptide(L)'
;MAQQVQIAGANATAKIRNPIAVAIFAVITLGIYMLFWWYYANREMADYGRTKATRELGDSPMKSLLAVFPGGLVVIPAIWTTITTFKRVQAAQRIAGQSPINGWLGFVLYIVVSPAYLAYMQSGLNSVWEAQSAEPRANEQTTVTV
;
A
#
# COMPACT_ATOMS: atom_id res chain seq x y z
N MET A 1 27.33 -0.29 -2.29
CA MET A 1 27.81 -1.25 -1.28
C MET A 1 27.54 -0.66 0.10
N ALA A 2 26.93 -1.42 1.01
CA ALA A 2 26.62 -0.93 2.34
C ALA A 2 27.76 -1.29 3.29
N GLN A 3 28.35 -0.27 3.93
CA GLN A 3 29.46 -0.46 4.85
C GLN A 3 28.96 -1.15 6.13
N GLN A 4 29.53 -2.31 6.43
CA GLN A 4 29.34 -2.98 7.70
C GLN A 4 30.36 -2.44 8.68
N VAL A 5 29.92 -2.13 9.89
CA VAL A 5 30.75 -1.60 10.97
C VAL A 5 30.63 -2.57 12.15
N GLN A 6 31.77 -3.02 12.67
CA GLN A 6 31.77 -3.82 13.90
C GLN A 6 31.29 -2.95 15.06
N ILE A 7 30.32 -3.43 15.82
CA ILE A 7 29.86 -2.74 17.03
C ILE A 7 30.95 -2.92 18.09
N ALA A 8 31.59 -1.83 18.52
CA ALA A 8 32.65 -1.87 19.51
C ALA A 8 32.15 -2.52 20.82
N GLY A 9 32.80 -3.61 21.23
CA GLY A 9 32.44 -4.37 22.43
C GLY A 9 31.36 -5.46 22.22
N ALA A 10 30.88 -5.69 20.99
CA ALA A 10 29.98 -6.80 20.67
C ALA A 10 30.53 -7.67 19.54
N ASN A 11 30.19 -8.96 19.56
CA ASN A 11 30.36 -9.89 18.43
C ASN A 11 29.22 -9.70 17.40
N ALA A 12 28.91 -8.45 17.04
CA ALA A 12 27.83 -8.10 16.12
C ALA A 12 28.23 -6.93 15.21
N THR A 13 27.66 -6.90 14.01
CA THR A 13 27.89 -5.85 13.02
C THR A 13 26.64 -4.99 12.81
N ALA A 14 26.84 -3.68 12.67
CA ALA A 14 25.84 -2.72 12.25
C ALA A 14 26.04 -2.33 10.79
N LYS A 15 24.97 -1.95 10.10
CA LYS A 15 25.01 -1.59 8.68
C LYS A 15 24.74 -0.10 8.51
N ILE A 16 25.68 0.63 7.92
CA ILE A 16 25.45 2.01 7.50
C ILE A 16 24.52 1.97 6.27
N ARG A 17 23.33 2.55 6.43
CA ARG A 17 22.28 2.59 5.39
C ARG A 17 22.18 4.02 4.87
N ASN A 18 22.06 4.17 3.55
CA ASN A 18 21.78 5.47 2.95
C ASN A 18 20.32 5.88 3.27
N PRO A 19 20.08 7.05 3.89
CA PRO A 19 18.73 7.50 4.26
C PRO A 19 17.75 7.58 3.09
N ILE A 20 18.21 8.05 1.93
CA ILE A 20 17.39 8.16 0.72
C ILE A 20 17.03 6.77 0.20
N ALA A 21 17.98 5.84 0.18
CA ALA A 21 17.72 4.47 -0.25
C ALA A 21 16.68 3.80 0.66
N VAL A 22 16.73 4.04 1.98
CA VAL A 22 15.74 3.52 2.94
C VAL A 22 14.33 4.04 2.61
N ALA A 23 14.19 5.34 2.37
CA ALA A 23 12.91 5.95 2.00
C ALA A 23 12.37 5.42 0.66
N ILE A 24 13.24 5.33 -0.36
CA ILE A 24 12.87 4.78 -1.68
C ILE A 24 12.41 3.32 -1.55
N PHE A 25 13.15 2.48 -0.82
CA PHE A 25 12.76 1.07 -0.65
C PHE A 25 11.47 0.93 0.17
N ALA A 26 11.21 1.80 1.15
CA ALA A 26 9.95 1.81 1.88
C ALA A 26 8.74 1.99 0.96
N VAL A 27 8.84 2.90 -0.03
CA VAL A 27 7.78 3.18 -0.99
C VAL A 27 7.70 2.09 -2.07
N ILE A 28 8.82 1.75 -2.70
CA ILE A 28 8.86 0.79 -3.82
C ILE A 28 8.37 -0.61 -3.40
N THR A 29 8.69 -1.03 -2.18
CA THR A 29 8.26 -2.34 -1.67
C THR A 29 6.90 -2.31 -0.99
N LEU A 30 6.15 -1.21 -1.13
CA LEU A 30 4.83 -1.03 -0.51
C LEU A 30 4.84 -1.33 0.99
N GLY A 31 5.88 -0.87 1.69
CA GLY A 31 6.05 -1.08 3.13
C GLY A 31 6.63 -2.43 3.55
N ILE A 32 6.82 -3.41 2.65
CA ILE A 32 7.43 -4.70 3.01
C ILE A 32 8.86 -4.53 3.52
N TYR A 33 9.66 -3.69 2.86
CA TYR A 33 11.01 -3.35 3.31
C TYR A 33 11.02 -2.76 4.72
N MET A 34 9.98 -2.01 5.10
CA MET A 34 9.89 -1.42 6.43
C MET A 34 9.88 -2.50 7.51
N LEU A 35 9.25 -3.65 7.28
CA LEU A 35 9.23 -4.77 8.24
C LEU A 35 10.67 -5.29 8.49
N PHE A 36 11.41 -5.55 7.41
CA PHE A 36 12.79 -6.00 7.51
C PHE A 36 13.68 -4.93 8.15
N TRP A 37 13.55 -3.68 7.70
CA TRP A 37 14.33 -2.57 8.23
C TRP A 37 14.09 -2.39 9.73
N TRP A 38 12.83 -2.48 10.19
CA TRP A 38 12.47 -2.35 11.62
C TRP A 38 13.18 -3.40 12.46
N TYR A 39 13.15 -4.66 12.02
CA TYR A 39 13.84 -5.76 12.72
C TYR A 39 15.35 -5.51 12.83
N TYR A 40 16.00 -5.24 11.69
CA TYR A 40 17.46 -5.08 11.67
C TYR A 40 17.92 -3.83 12.43
N ALA A 41 17.20 -2.71 12.33
CA ALA A 41 17.50 -1.50 13.07
C ALA A 41 17.38 -1.72 14.59
N ASN A 42 16.29 -2.36 15.05
CA ASN A 42 16.11 -2.68 16.47
C ASN A 42 17.15 -3.70 16.97
N ARG A 43 17.59 -4.64 16.14
CA ARG A 43 18.64 -5.60 16.50
C ARG A 43 19.98 -4.90 16.73
N GLU A 44 20.36 -4.02 15.81
CA GLU A 44 21.60 -3.25 15.91
C GLU A 44 21.60 -2.33 17.14
N MET A 45 20.46 -1.71 17.47
CA MET A 45 20.31 -0.91 18.69
C MET A 45 20.41 -1.77 19.96
N ALA A 46 19.75 -2.92 20.01
CA ALA A 46 19.81 -3.83 21.15
C ALA A 46 21.24 -4.38 21.37
N ASP A 47 21.94 -4.72 20.29
CA ASP A 47 23.34 -5.18 20.34
C ASP A 47 24.27 -4.06 20.86
N TYR A 48 24.04 -2.81 20.46
CA TYR A 48 24.77 -1.65 20.98
C TYR A 48 24.42 -1.33 22.46
N GLY A 49 23.16 -1.47 22.87
CA GLY A 49 22.75 -1.28 24.26
C GLY A 49 23.43 -2.26 25.21
N ARG A 50 23.58 -3.53 24.78
CA ARG A 50 24.29 -4.56 25.55
C ARG A 50 25.76 -4.22 25.78
N THR A 51 26.46 -3.59 24.83
CA THR A 51 27.87 -3.18 25.04
C THR A 51 28.01 -2.01 26.02
N LYS A 52 26.94 -1.22 26.18
CA LYS A 52 26.88 -0.08 27.10
C LYS A 52 26.19 -0.42 28.43
N ALA A 53 25.88 -1.70 28.68
CA ALA A 53 25.18 -2.16 29.86
C ALA A 53 23.85 -1.42 30.13
N THR A 54 23.16 -0.99 29.07
CA THR A 54 21.87 -0.28 29.15
C THR A 54 20.77 -1.02 28.39
N ARG A 55 19.55 -0.95 28.92
CA ARG A 55 18.34 -1.49 28.28
C ARG A 55 17.51 -0.43 27.55
N GLU A 56 17.92 0.83 27.58
CA GLU A 56 17.21 1.95 26.94
C GLU A 56 17.08 1.78 25.42
N LEU A 57 17.96 0.98 24.81
CA LEU A 57 17.99 0.70 23.37
C LEU A 57 17.21 -0.57 22.96
N GLY A 58 16.45 -1.15 23.90
CA GLY A 58 15.57 -2.30 23.68
C GLY A 58 16.23 -3.66 23.87
N ASP A 59 15.46 -4.63 24.39
CA ASP A 59 15.96 -5.95 24.76
C ASP A 59 15.69 -7.05 23.71
N SER A 60 14.60 -6.94 22.95
CA SER A 60 14.17 -7.98 22.00
C SER A 60 13.69 -7.38 20.68
N PRO A 61 14.53 -7.39 19.63
CA PRO A 61 14.13 -6.95 18.29
C PRO A 61 13.00 -7.79 17.68
N MET A 62 12.84 -9.04 18.14
CA MET A 62 11.72 -9.90 17.76
C MET A 62 10.39 -9.36 18.31
N LYS A 63 10.36 -8.81 19.54
CA LYS A 63 9.14 -8.20 20.11
C LYS A 63 8.74 -6.93 19.34
N SER A 64 9.71 -6.08 18.98
CA SER A 64 9.45 -4.89 18.16
C SER A 64 8.95 -5.26 16.75
N LEU A 65 9.49 -6.33 16.14
CA LEU A 65 9.00 -6.81 14.84
C LEU A 65 7.60 -7.41 14.95
N LEU A 66 7.32 -8.23 15.98
CA LEU A 66 6.00 -8.80 16.23
C LEU A 66 4.96 -7.74 16.55
N ALA A 67 5.34 -6.59 17.13
CA ALA A 67 4.43 -5.48 17.33
C ALA A 67 4.03 -4.78 16.01
N VAL A 68 4.92 -4.77 15.02
CA VAL A 68 4.65 -4.17 13.68
C VAL A 68 3.97 -5.16 12.73
N PHE A 69 4.13 -6.47 12.96
CA PHE A 69 3.58 -7.54 12.13
C PHE A 69 2.05 -7.48 11.91
N PRO A 70 1.20 -7.17 12.91
CA PRO A 70 -0.25 -7.00 12.71
C PRO A 70 -0.57 -5.89 11.71
N GLY A 71 0.20 -4.80 11.72
CA GLY A 71 0.01 -3.70 10.77
C GLY A 71 0.25 -4.14 9.32
N GLY A 72 1.30 -4.92 9.07
CA GLY A 72 1.58 -5.49 7.75
C GLY A 72 0.49 -6.43 7.24
N LEU A 73 -0.09 -7.24 8.13
CA LEU A 73 -1.23 -8.11 7.82
C LEU A 73 -2.52 -7.35 7.48
N VAL A 74 -2.65 -6.08 7.84
CA VAL A 74 -3.80 -5.23 7.47
C VAL A 74 -3.51 -4.47 6.17
N VAL A 75 -2.30 -3.93 6.02
CA VAL A 75 -1.92 -3.10 4.87
C VAL A 75 -1.90 -3.90 3.57
N ILE A 76 -1.36 -5.12 3.57
CA ILE A 76 -1.28 -5.94 2.33
C ILE A 76 -2.68 -6.28 1.80
N PRO A 77 -3.61 -6.84 2.59
CA PRO A 77 -4.99 -7.05 2.15
C PRO A 77 -5.71 -5.76 1.74
N ALA A 78 -5.45 -4.64 2.41
CA ALA A 78 -6.06 -3.34 2.06
C ALA A 78 -5.65 -2.86 0.66
N ILE A 79 -4.36 -2.96 0.32
CA ILE A 79 -3.88 -2.62 -1.03
C ILE A 79 -4.45 -3.60 -2.06
N TRP A 80 -4.45 -4.91 -1.75
CA TRP A 80 -4.99 -5.91 -2.66
C TRP A 80 -6.48 -5.69 -2.95
N THR A 81 -7.30 -5.43 -1.91
CA THR A 81 -8.72 -5.16 -2.13
C THR A 81 -8.92 -3.92 -2.97
N THR A 82 -8.13 -2.85 -2.77
CA THR A 82 -8.18 -1.62 -3.56
C THR A 82 -7.96 -1.90 -5.05
N ILE A 83 -6.93 -2.68 -5.39
CA ILE A 83 -6.64 -3.08 -6.78
C ILE A 83 -7.77 -3.95 -7.36
N THR A 84 -8.28 -4.92 -6.59
CA THR A 84 -9.36 -5.80 -7.09
C THR A 84 -10.67 -5.05 -7.28
N THR A 85 -11.02 -4.10 -6.40
CA THR A 85 -12.21 -3.26 -6.56
C THR A 85 -12.09 -2.38 -7.79
N PHE A 86 -10.92 -1.78 -8.04
CA PHE A 86 -10.69 -0.99 -9.25
C PHE A 86 -10.89 -1.82 -10.53
N LYS A 87 -10.39 -3.07 -10.55
CA LYS A 87 -10.64 -4.00 -11.67
C LYS A 87 -12.11 -4.36 -11.83
N ARG A 88 -12.87 -4.50 -10.73
CA ARG A 88 -14.32 -4.74 -10.77
C ARG A 88 -15.08 -3.56 -11.38
N VAL A 89 -14.69 -2.33 -11.05
CA VAL A 89 -15.28 -1.11 -11.67
C VAL A 89 -15.00 -1.09 -13.18
N GLN A 90 -13.75 -1.34 -13.60
CA GLN A 90 -13.43 -1.44 -15.03
C GLN A 90 -14.22 -2.53 -15.74
N ALA A 91 -14.40 -3.70 -15.11
CA ALA A 91 -15.20 -4.79 -15.68
C ALA A 91 -16.67 -4.39 -15.83
N ALA A 92 -17.26 -3.72 -14.83
CA ALA A 92 -18.62 -3.19 -14.90
C ALA A 92 -18.78 -2.18 -16.04
N GLN A 93 -17.81 -1.28 -16.23
CA GLN A 93 -17.79 -0.34 -17.36
C GLN A 93 -17.76 -1.06 -18.70
N ARG A 94 -16.90 -2.09 -18.87
CA ARG A 94 -16.86 -2.89 -20.10
C ARG A 94 -18.19 -3.58 -20.40
N ILE A 95 -18.84 -4.13 -19.37
CA ILE A 95 -20.15 -4.80 -19.51
C ILE A 95 -21.23 -3.79 -19.92
N ALA A 96 -21.19 -2.57 -19.37
CA ALA A 96 -22.10 -1.48 -19.71
C ALA A 96 -21.72 -0.73 -21.00
N GLY A 97 -20.80 -1.26 -21.82
CA GLY A 97 -20.36 -0.62 -23.07
C GLY A 97 -19.60 0.71 -22.88
N GLN A 98 -19.16 1.02 -21.66
CA GLN A 98 -18.44 2.24 -21.32
C GLN A 98 -16.92 2.08 -21.43
N SER A 99 -16.23 3.19 -21.70
CA SER A 99 -14.77 3.24 -21.68
C SER A 99 -14.24 3.08 -20.24
N PRO A 100 -13.36 2.09 -19.98
CA PRO A 100 -12.84 1.86 -18.63
C PRO A 100 -11.99 3.02 -18.11
N ILE A 101 -12.09 3.30 -16.81
CA ILE A 101 -11.21 4.25 -16.12
C ILE A 101 -9.72 3.85 -16.25
N ASN A 102 -8.84 4.84 -16.42
CA ASN A 102 -7.41 4.66 -16.62
C ASN A 102 -6.72 4.20 -15.33
N GLY A 103 -6.08 3.04 -15.37
CA GLY A 103 -5.38 2.45 -14.23
C GLY A 103 -4.16 3.24 -13.76
N TRP A 104 -3.43 3.88 -14.67
CA TRP A 104 -2.29 4.72 -14.30
C TRP A 104 -2.72 5.99 -13.58
N LEU A 105 -3.78 6.65 -14.07
CA LEU A 105 -4.35 7.80 -13.40
C LEU A 105 -4.88 7.42 -12.00
N GLY A 106 -5.58 6.28 -11.88
CA GLY A 106 -6.02 5.75 -10.60
C GLY A 106 -4.85 5.49 -9.63
N PHE A 107 -3.74 4.95 -10.11
CA PHE A 107 -2.53 4.71 -9.29
C PHE A 107 -1.90 6.01 -8.79
N VAL A 108 -1.74 7.01 -9.67
CA VAL A 108 -1.19 8.33 -9.28
C VAL A 108 -2.09 9.00 -8.25
N LEU A 109 -3.42 8.99 -8.46
CA LEU A 109 -4.37 9.57 -7.52
C LEU A 109 -4.33 8.85 -6.16
N TYR A 110 -4.20 7.53 -6.14
CA TYR A 110 -4.10 6.77 -4.89
C TYR A 110 -2.90 7.20 -4.04
N ILE A 111 -1.76 7.45 -4.67
CA ILE A 111 -0.51 7.85 -3.99
C ILE A 111 -0.52 9.33 -3.58
N VAL A 112 -0.99 10.22 -4.46
CA VAL A 112 -0.83 11.67 -4.28
C VAL A 112 -2.02 12.31 -3.57
N VAL A 113 -3.25 11.87 -3.87
CA VAL A 113 -4.50 12.46 -3.36
C VAL A 113 -5.57 11.39 -3.14
N SER A 114 -5.54 10.71 -1.99
CA SER A 114 -6.48 9.61 -1.71
C SER A 114 -7.97 9.97 -1.84
N PRO A 115 -8.45 11.18 -1.47
CA PRO A 115 -9.83 11.59 -1.73
C PRO A 115 -10.19 11.65 -3.23
N ALA A 116 -9.24 12.09 -4.07
CA ALA A 116 -9.46 12.16 -5.52
C ALA A 116 -9.51 10.76 -6.15
N TYR A 117 -8.79 9.78 -5.60
CA TYR A 117 -8.91 8.38 -6.00
C TYR A 117 -10.34 7.85 -5.78
N LEU A 118 -10.94 8.13 -4.63
CA LEU A 118 -12.32 7.73 -4.35
C LEU A 118 -13.31 8.40 -5.30
N ALA A 119 -13.14 9.70 -5.56
CA ALA A 119 -13.96 10.43 -6.53
C ALA A 119 -13.82 9.85 -7.95
N TYR A 120 -12.61 9.45 -8.34
CA TYR A 120 -12.34 8.84 -9.64
C TYR A 120 -12.93 7.43 -9.78
N MET A 121 -12.90 6.63 -8.72
CA MET A 121 -13.64 5.35 -8.71
C MET A 121 -15.15 5.55 -8.81
N GLN A 122 -15.67 6.55 -8.10
CA GLN A 122 -17.08 6.88 -8.11
C GLN A 122 -17.53 7.35 -9.50
N SER A 123 -16.74 8.15 -10.21
CA SER A 123 -17.09 8.56 -11.58
C SER A 123 -17.16 7.36 -12.54
N GLY A 124 -16.27 6.39 -12.38
CA GLY A 124 -16.32 5.13 -13.13
C GLY A 124 -17.61 4.34 -12.84
N LEU A 125 -18.01 4.22 -11.58
CA LEU A 125 -19.28 3.59 -11.20
C LEU A 125 -20.49 4.36 -11.75
N ASN A 126 -20.50 5.69 -11.64
CA ASN A 126 -21.59 6.52 -12.13
C ASN A 126 -21.81 6.33 -13.64
N SER A 127 -20.74 6.21 -14.44
CA SER A 127 -20.88 5.95 -15.88
C SER A 127 -21.61 4.64 -16.19
N VAL A 128 -21.46 3.61 -15.35
CA VAL A 128 -22.18 2.33 -15.47
C VAL A 128 -23.66 2.54 -15.19
N TRP A 129 -23.97 3.24 -14.09
CA TRP A 129 -25.35 3.49 -13.68
C TRP A 129 -26.08 4.42 -14.64
N GLU A 130 -25.40 5.41 -15.19
CA GLU A 130 -25.93 6.30 -16.22
C GLU A 130 -26.30 5.52 -17.48
N ALA A 131 -25.40 4.65 -17.97
CA ALA A 131 -25.67 3.79 -19.11
C ALA A 131 -26.87 2.86 -18.86
N GLN A 132 -26.92 2.24 -17.69
CA GLN A 132 -28.05 1.40 -17.29
C GLN A 132 -29.35 2.19 -17.07
N SER A 133 -29.30 3.47 -16.69
CA SER A 133 -30.50 4.30 -16.56
C SER A 133 -31.06 4.78 -17.90
N ALA A 134 -30.23 4.78 -18.95
CA ALA A 134 -30.62 5.19 -20.28
C ALA A 134 -31.36 4.07 -21.05
N GLU A 135 -31.00 2.80 -20.83
CA GLU A 135 -31.64 1.64 -21.48
C GLU A 135 -33.14 1.45 -21.13
N PRO A 136 -33.62 1.58 -19.88
CA PRO A 136 -35.03 1.41 -19.52
C PRO A 136 -35.97 2.40 -20.21
N ARG A 137 -35.51 3.62 -20.48
CA ARG A 137 -36.36 4.69 -21.07
C ARG A 137 -36.64 4.48 -22.55
N ALA A 138 -35.80 3.73 -23.27
CA ALA A 138 -36.02 3.41 -24.67
C ALA A 138 -37.16 2.39 -24.85
N ASN A 139 -37.36 1.49 -23.89
CA ASN A 139 -38.32 0.39 -24.00
C ASN A 139 -39.73 0.77 -23.54
N GLU A 140 -39.88 1.81 -22.71
CA GLU A 140 -41.20 2.31 -22.27
C GLU A 140 -41.90 3.16 -23.34
N GLN A 141 -41.17 3.85 -24.21
CA GLN A 141 -41.77 4.72 -25.23
C GLN A 141 -42.37 3.96 -26.43
N THR A 142 -41.96 2.73 -26.69
CA THR A 142 -42.51 1.92 -27.80
C THR A 142 -43.86 1.26 -27.46
N THR A 143 -44.24 1.19 -26.19
CA THR A 143 -45.43 0.44 -25.75
C THR A 143 -46.71 1.30 -25.70
N VAL A 144 -46.62 2.63 -25.90
CA VAL A 144 -47.77 3.56 -25.76
C VAL A 144 -48.34 4.02 -27.12
N THR A 145 -48.12 3.26 -28.20
CA THR A 145 -48.69 3.58 -29.51
C THR A 145 -49.32 2.34 -30.16
N VAL A 146 -50.40 1.83 -29.57
CA VAL A 146 -51.38 0.96 -30.25
C VAL A 146 -52.78 1.33 -29.78
#